data_AF-A0A3B6FHI2-F1
#
_entry.id   AF-A0A3B6FHI2-F1
#
_cell.length_a   1.000
_cell.length_b   1.000
_cell.length_c   1.000
_cell.angle_alpha   90.00
_cell.angle_beta   90.00
_cell.angle_gamma   90.00
#
_symmetry.space_group_name_H-M   'P 1'
#
loop_
_entity.id
_entity.type
_entity.pdbx_description
1 polymer ?
#
loop_
_entity_poly.entity_id
_entity_poly.type
_entity_poly.pdbx_seq_one_letter_code
_entity_poly.pdbx_strand_id
1 'polypeptide(L)'
;MLCLSPRAPCLPGPHAKAPPPAGAAGNARRTTLRAAPRRWRLARPRGCSAAAPVPVPAPRTTAERWGSLREMRRVWWVCGAGYWVQGFRCFPWLALNFHLTRGLGLSPVALQLVQNAGSLPLVAKPLFGVLSDAVYIGREHRLPYISIGALLQLTAWGTLAIMPVTGDTFPTHMICILIGNLGASVTEVVSDAVVTEFSRTQRTGVLQSYAFIGLAAGALLGNLSGGYVLLRTQEPKIMFTAFSVLLGLQLALSIGTKETLPSSHGNSRSLLVKSSLPANLRKQFSNLMTAVREERIFYPLAWIMTSFAVVPVLSGTMFCFQTQHLKLDSSIIGLSKVMGQVMVVSLTVLYNRHLKRIPLRRLVCGVQIMYAFAVLSELILVKQVNLMLGIPNEVYVLCFSALAEAIAQFKVLPFSILLSSLCPPGCEGSLFAFFTSGLVFSAILSGVFGVGLSALIGLSSGGYSSLPLGILLQSLAALLPLAWLSFVPENWTADGKIVKQR
;
A
#
# COMPACT_ATOMS: atom_id res chain seq x y z
N MET A 1 -44.54 2.66 34.98
CA MET A 1 -44.42 1.80 36.17
C MET A 1 -42.94 1.44 36.29
N LEU A 2 -42.11 1.78 37.29
CA LEU A 2 -42.15 2.46 38.60
C LEU A 2 -40.71 3.04 38.74
N CYS A 3 -40.46 4.35 38.75
CA CYS A 3 -40.30 5.27 39.90
C CYS A 3 -39.59 4.72 41.15
N LEU A 4 -38.42 5.29 41.51
CA LEU A 4 -38.25 6.23 42.64
C LEU A 4 -36.80 6.73 42.81
N SER A 5 -36.65 8.06 42.86
CA SER A 5 -35.60 8.86 43.55
C SER A 5 -36.22 9.35 44.91
N PRO A 6 -35.61 10.11 45.88
CA PRO A 6 -34.76 11.30 45.65
C PRO A 6 -33.79 11.79 46.78
N ARG A 7 -33.13 12.95 46.50
CA ARG A 7 -32.77 14.11 47.38
C ARG A 7 -31.31 14.38 47.80
N ALA A 8 -30.82 15.54 47.33
CA ALA A 8 -29.82 16.47 47.91
C ALA A 8 -30.49 17.38 49.00
N PRO A 9 -29.89 18.44 49.65
CA PRO A 9 -29.22 19.61 49.00
C PRO A 9 -28.22 20.51 49.84
N CYS A 10 -27.74 21.59 49.19
CA CYS A 10 -27.47 22.97 49.69
C CYS A 10 -26.03 23.56 49.93
N LEU A 11 -25.79 24.69 49.24
CA LEU A 11 -24.79 25.79 49.29
C LEU A 11 -24.98 26.73 50.55
N PRO A 12 -24.33 27.92 50.77
CA PRO A 12 -23.43 28.79 49.94
C PRO A 12 -22.26 29.57 50.64
N GLY A 13 -21.40 30.25 49.85
CA GLY A 13 -21.08 31.70 50.03
C GLY A 13 -19.75 32.18 50.67
N PRO A 14 -19.27 33.42 50.37
CA PRO A 14 -17.84 33.79 50.28
C PRO A 14 -17.38 34.91 51.26
N HIS A 15 -16.08 35.25 51.34
CA HIS A 15 -15.60 36.64 51.58
C HIS A 15 -14.08 36.85 51.37
N ALA A 16 -13.75 37.98 50.73
CA ALA A 16 -12.42 38.54 50.49
C ALA A 16 -11.89 39.39 51.66
N LYS A 17 -10.56 39.60 51.74
CA LYS A 17 -9.88 40.88 52.05
C LYS A 17 -8.35 40.75 52.16
N ALA A 18 -7.64 41.70 51.56
CA ALA A 18 -6.26 42.15 51.85
C ALA A 18 -6.34 43.69 52.02
N PRO A 19 -5.29 44.49 52.37
CA PRO A 19 -4.03 44.32 53.13
C PRO A 19 -3.92 45.43 54.26
N PRO A 20 -2.81 46.20 54.48
CA PRO A 20 -1.42 46.02 55.01
C PRO A 20 -1.27 46.72 56.43
N PRO A 21 -0.14 47.34 56.95
CA PRO A 21 1.27 47.48 56.54
C PRO A 21 2.39 47.43 57.65
N ALA A 22 3.65 47.63 57.21
CA ALA A 22 4.79 48.33 57.85
C ALA A 22 5.71 47.67 58.91
N GLY A 23 7.03 47.88 58.73
CA GLY A 23 7.91 48.31 59.84
C GLY A 23 9.18 47.50 60.19
N ALA A 24 10.31 47.88 59.59
CA ALA A 24 11.64 48.15 60.19
C ALA A 24 12.35 47.21 61.22
N ALA A 25 13.64 46.95 60.88
CA ALA A 25 14.86 47.01 61.72
C ALA A 25 15.15 45.96 62.81
N GLY A 26 16.41 45.50 62.86
CA GLY A 26 17.00 44.95 64.09
C GLY A 26 18.11 43.90 63.91
N ASN A 27 19.36 44.36 63.88
CA ASN A 27 20.57 43.55 64.01
C ASN A 27 20.61 42.73 65.31
N ALA A 28 21.04 41.47 65.25
CA ALA A 28 21.71 40.80 66.38
C ALA A 28 22.78 39.82 65.89
N ARG A 29 24.04 40.17 66.14
CA ARG A 29 25.23 39.33 66.00
C ARG A 29 25.16 38.16 67.00
N ARG A 30 25.47 36.94 66.55
CA ARG A 30 26.27 36.01 67.34
C ARG A 30 27.09 35.10 66.43
N THR A 31 28.40 35.25 66.62
CA THR A 31 29.53 34.50 66.10
C THR A 31 29.49 33.04 66.52
N THR A 32 29.54 32.11 65.56
CA THR A 32 30.06 30.75 65.77
C THR A 32 30.67 30.19 64.48
N LEU A 33 31.98 29.89 64.58
CA LEU A 33 32.80 28.95 63.81
C LEU A 33 32.50 28.75 62.31
N ARG A 34 33.44 29.25 61.49
CA ARG A 34 33.68 28.77 60.12
C ARG A 34 34.04 27.28 60.13
N ALA A 35 33.09 26.43 59.73
CA ALA A 35 33.37 25.11 59.19
C ALA A 35 32.85 25.09 57.74
N ALA A 36 33.77 24.96 56.78
CA ALA A 36 33.47 24.93 55.36
C ALA A 36 32.60 23.71 55.00
N PRO A 37 31.45 23.86 54.32
CA PRO A 37 30.70 22.71 53.85
C PRO A 37 31.35 22.15 52.58
N ARG A 38 31.73 20.87 52.69
CA ARG A 38 32.21 19.97 51.64
C ARG A 38 31.41 20.17 50.34
N ARG A 39 32.05 20.76 49.33
CA ARG A 39 31.64 20.61 47.92
C ARG A 39 31.73 19.13 47.56
N TRP A 40 30.59 18.51 47.30
CA TRP A 40 30.51 17.27 46.56
C TRP A 40 31.17 17.49 45.20
N ARG A 41 32.38 16.95 45.03
CA ARG A 41 33.03 16.83 43.72
C ARG A 41 32.25 15.78 42.94
N LEU A 42 31.32 16.21 42.11
CA LEU A 42 30.90 15.41 40.96
C LEU A 42 32.14 15.20 40.08
N ALA A 43 32.48 13.93 39.90
CA ALA A 43 33.54 13.50 39.00
C ALA A 43 33.29 14.10 37.61
N ARG A 44 34.30 14.81 37.10
CA ARG A 44 34.34 15.23 35.68
C ARG A 44 34.21 13.97 34.82
N PRO A 45 33.29 13.90 33.84
CA PRO A 45 33.41 12.90 32.80
C PRO A 45 34.72 13.14 32.06
N ARG A 46 35.49 12.07 31.89
CA ARG A 46 36.71 12.05 31.07
C ARG A 46 36.38 12.61 29.69
N GLY A 47 37.26 13.48 29.18
CA GLY A 47 37.06 14.23 27.95
C GLY A 47 36.63 13.33 26.79
N CYS A 48 35.50 13.68 26.17
CA CYS A 48 35.22 13.25 24.80
C CYS A 48 36.28 13.90 23.90
N SER A 49 37.14 13.07 23.32
CA SER A 49 37.87 13.43 22.11
C SER A 49 36.89 14.04 21.11
N ALA A 50 37.15 15.25 20.65
CA ALA A 50 36.38 15.89 19.59
C ALA A 50 36.39 14.97 18.37
N ALA A 51 35.21 14.44 18.00
CA ALA A 51 35.07 13.73 16.74
C ALA A 51 35.47 14.69 15.62
N ALA A 52 36.47 14.30 14.83
CA ALA A 52 36.90 15.06 13.66
C ALA A 52 35.68 15.33 12.75
N PRO A 53 35.56 16.53 12.16
CA PRO A 53 34.51 16.81 11.20
C PRO A 53 34.57 15.76 10.08
N VAL A 54 33.43 15.12 9.81
CA VAL A 54 33.28 14.25 8.65
C VAL A 54 33.68 15.07 7.42
N PRO A 55 34.64 14.62 6.60
CA PRO A 55 35.05 15.37 5.43
C PRO A 55 33.84 15.59 4.53
N VAL A 56 33.53 16.85 4.23
CA VAL A 56 32.54 17.21 3.23
C VAL A 56 33.00 16.56 1.92
N PRO A 57 32.20 15.69 1.29
CA PRO A 57 32.60 15.06 0.04
C PRO A 57 32.87 16.15 -1.00
N ALA A 58 34.00 16.03 -1.69
CA ALA A 58 34.37 16.96 -2.75
C ALA A 58 33.21 17.10 -3.76
N PRO A 59 32.95 18.31 -4.28
CA PRO A 59 31.89 18.51 -5.27
C PRO A 59 32.17 17.60 -6.48
N ARG A 60 31.22 16.71 -6.78
CA ARG A 60 31.31 15.80 -7.94
C ARG A 60 31.60 16.60 -9.21
N THR A 61 32.51 16.11 -10.02
CA THR A 61 32.81 16.74 -11.32
C THR A 61 31.54 16.75 -12.18
N THR A 62 31.43 17.72 -13.09
CA THR A 62 30.29 17.80 -14.02
C THR A 62 30.14 16.50 -14.81
N ALA A 63 31.24 15.90 -15.27
CA ALA A 63 31.24 14.61 -15.97
C ALA A 63 30.68 13.44 -15.13
N GLU A 64 31.05 13.34 -13.84
CA GLU A 64 30.48 12.35 -12.92
C GLU A 64 28.99 12.57 -12.68
N ARG A 65 28.55 13.83 -12.60
CA ARG A 65 27.15 14.20 -12.48
C ARG A 65 26.34 13.79 -13.71
N TRP A 66 26.88 14.02 -14.91
CA TRP A 66 26.28 13.63 -16.19
C TRP A 66 26.30 12.12 -16.45
N GLY A 67 27.32 11.40 -15.96
CA GLY A 67 27.38 9.93 -15.98
C GLY A 67 26.31 9.32 -15.08
N SER A 68 26.25 9.78 -13.83
CA SER A 68 25.27 9.36 -12.83
C SER A 68 23.82 9.63 -13.29
N LEU A 69 23.56 10.77 -13.93
CA LEU A 69 22.23 11.09 -14.51
C LEU A 69 21.83 10.13 -15.64
N ARG A 70 22.75 9.70 -16.50
CA ARG A 70 22.47 8.76 -17.59
C ARG A 70 22.17 7.35 -17.08
N GLU A 71 22.89 6.90 -16.06
CA GLU A 71 22.64 5.61 -15.39
C GLU A 71 21.32 5.62 -14.62
N MET A 72 21.05 6.69 -13.86
CA MET A 72 19.76 6.87 -13.18
C MET A 72 18.60 6.81 -14.17
N ARG A 73 18.73 7.44 -15.34
CA ARG A 73 17.71 7.39 -16.39
C ARG A 73 17.47 5.97 -16.90
N ARG A 74 18.51 5.13 -17.02
CA ARG A 74 18.37 3.72 -17.45
C ARG A 74 17.64 2.87 -16.42
N VAL A 75 18.05 2.94 -15.15
CA VAL A 75 17.37 2.22 -14.05
C VAL A 75 15.91 2.67 -13.92
N TRP A 76 15.65 3.97 -14.12
CA TRP A 76 14.30 4.52 -14.10
C TRP A 76 13.43 3.99 -15.24
N TRP A 77 13.96 3.82 -16.46
CA TRP A 77 13.22 3.19 -17.55
C TRP A 77 12.85 1.74 -17.25
N VAL A 78 13.76 0.97 -16.66
CA VAL A 78 13.48 -0.42 -16.25
C VAL A 78 12.40 -0.46 -15.16
N CYS A 79 12.48 0.41 -14.16
CA CYS A 79 11.47 0.49 -13.10
C CYS A 79 10.12 0.95 -13.65
N GLY A 80 10.10 1.95 -14.53
CA GLY A 80 8.88 2.45 -15.18
C GLY A 80 8.20 1.37 -16.03
N ALA A 81 8.99 0.64 -16.84
CA ALA A 81 8.50 -0.53 -17.56
C ALA A 81 7.99 -1.60 -16.59
N GLY A 82 8.67 -1.84 -15.47
CA GLY A 82 8.24 -2.74 -14.41
C GLY A 82 6.88 -2.36 -13.82
N TYR A 83 6.66 -1.11 -13.42
CA TYR A 83 5.34 -0.65 -12.94
C TYR A 83 4.25 -0.82 -13.97
N TRP A 84 4.56 -0.55 -15.25
CA TRP A 84 3.62 -0.72 -16.33
C TRP A 84 3.23 -2.19 -16.53
N VAL A 85 4.21 -3.11 -16.56
CA VAL A 85 3.95 -4.56 -16.65
C VAL A 85 3.16 -5.05 -15.43
N GLN A 86 3.47 -4.56 -14.23
CA GLN A 86 2.71 -4.91 -13.03
C GLN A 86 1.28 -4.38 -13.05
N GLY A 87 1.05 -3.19 -13.61
CA GLY A 87 -0.29 -2.70 -13.90
C GLY A 87 -1.02 -3.58 -14.91
N PHE A 88 -0.34 -3.97 -15.98
CA PHE A 88 -0.89 -4.83 -17.04
C PHE A 88 -1.26 -6.24 -16.54
N ARG A 89 -0.78 -6.68 -15.36
CA ARG A 89 -1.14 -7.95 -14.72
C ARG A 89 -2.65 -8.17 -14.53
N CYS A 90 -3.47 -7.11 -14.58
CA CYS A 90 -4.93 -7.27 -14.62
C CYS A 90 -5.42 -8.04 -15.87
N PHE A 91 -4.68 -7.99 -16.99
CA PHE A 91 -4.96 -8.72 -18.23
C PHE A 91 -5.02 -10.23 -17.98
N PRO A 92 -3.92 -10.91 -17.59
CA PRO A 92 -3.96 -12.34 -17.33
C PRO A 92 -4.81 -12.68 -16.10
N TRP A 93 -4.97 -11.76 -15.13
CA TRP A 93 -5.81 -12.00 -13.95
C TRP A 93 -7.31 -12.08 -14.31
N LEU A 94 -7.77 -11.24 -15.22
CA LEU A 94 -9.14 -11.31 -15.75
C LEU A 94 -9.37 -12.64 -16.46
N ALA A 95 -8.42 -13.05 -17.33
CA ALA A 95 -8.44 -14.37 -17.96
C ALA A 95 -8.50 -15.50 -16.93
N LEU A 96 -7.67 -15.45 -15.88
CA LEU A 96 -7.64 -16.46 -14.82
C LEU A 96 -8.99 -16.60 -14.12
N ASN A 97 -9.68 -15.49 -13.84
CA ASN A 97 -11.01 -15.54 -13.22
C ASN A 97 -12.03 -16.25 -14.11
N PHE A 98 -12.06 -15.93 -15.41
CA PHE A 98 -12.91 -16.63 -16.37
C PHE A 98 -12.48 -18.09 -16.56
N HIS A 99 -11.19 -18.37 -16.54
CA HIS A 99 -10.64 -19.71 -16.73
C HIS A 99 -11.02 -20.64 -15.57
N LEU A 100 -10.90 -20.16 -14.33
CA LEU A 100 -11.29 -20.90 -13.12
C LEU A 100 -12.82 -21.05 -13.02
N THR A 101 -13.57 -20.00 -13.33
CA THR A 101 -15.04 -20.04 -13.23
C THR A 101 -15.67 -20.91 -14.32
N ARG A 102 -15.23 -20.78 -15.58
CA ARG A 102 -15.79 -21.55 -16.70
C ARG A 102 -15.19 -22.96 -16.81
N GLY A 103 -13.90 -23.11 -16.51
CA GLY A 103 -13.19 -24.39 -16.63
C GLY A 103 -13.48 -25.36 -15.49
N LEU A 104 -13.51 -24.88 -14.24
CA LEU A 104 -13.72 -25.73 -13.05
C LEU A 104 -15.10 -25.55 -12.43
N GLY A 105 -15.92 -24.61 -12.91
CA GLY A 105 -17.24 -24.35 -12.33
C GLY A 105 -17.17 -23.89 -10.86
N LEU A 106 -16.07 -23.24 -10.45
CA LEU A 106 -15.89 -22.86 -9.05
C LEU A 106 -17.03 -21.97 -8.56
N SER A 107 -17.51 -22.27 -7.34
CA SER A 107 -18.49 -21.42 -6.66
C SER A 107 -17.89 -20.04 -6.37
N PRO A 108 -18.72 -18.99 -6.18
CA PRO A 108 -18.22 -17.64 -5.92
C PRO A 108 -17.29 -17.57 -4.70
N VAL A 109 -17.63 -18.36 -3.67
CA VAL A 109 -16.83 -18.50 -2.44
C VAL A 109 -15.48 -19.16 -2.73
N ALA A 110 -15.47 -20.26 -3.49
CA ALA A 110 -14.24 -20.96 -3.83
C ALA A 110 -13.32 -20.09 -4.71
N LEU A 111 -13.88 -19.38 -5.69
CA LEU A 111 -13.14 -18.44 -6.54
C LEU A 111 -12.46 -17.35 -5.69
N GLN A 112 -13.18 -16.76 -4.74
CA GLN A 112 -12.63 -15.72 -3.87
C GLN A 112 -11.55 -16.27 -2.94
N LEU A 113 -11.71 -17.47 -2.40
CA LEU A 113 -10.67 -18.15 -1.61
C LEU A 113 -9.40 -18.39 -2.44
N VAL A 114 -9.54 -18.87 -3.68
CA VAL A 114 -8.41 -19.08 -4.59
C VAL A 114 -7.67 -17.78 -4.90
N GLN A 115 -8.39 -16.69 -5.17
CA GLN A 115 -7.79 -15.37 -5.40
C GLN A 115 -7.01 -14.85 -4.18
N ASN A 116 -7.60 -14.98 -2.99
CA ASN A 116 -6.99 -14.54 -1.73
C ASN A 116 -5.76 -15.39 -1.38
N ALA A 117 -5.88 -16.72 -1.46
CA ALA A 117 -4.79 -17.65 -1.22
C ALA A 117 -3.64 -17.43 -2.23
N GLY A 118 -3.98 -17.24 -3.51
CA GLY A 118 -3.02 -16.93 -4.56
C GLY A 118 -2.24 -15.64 -4.30
N SER A 119 -2.83 -14.68 -3.60
CA SER A 119 -2.21 -13.38 -3.29
C SER A 119 -1.30 -13.40 -2.04
N LEU A 120 -1.29 -14.48 -1.25
CA LEU A 120 -0.48 -14.59 -0.02
C LEU A 120 1.02 -14.28 -0.20
N PRO A 121 1.70 -14.68 -1.30
CA PRO A 121 3.11 -14.35 -1.51
C PRO A 121 3.42 -12.84 -1.50
N LEU A 122 2.45 -12.01 -1.89
CA LEU A 122 2.57 -10.54 -1.88
C LEU A 122 2.61 -9.94 -0.46
N VAL A 123 2.38 -10.74 0.60
CA VAL A 123 2.53 -10.34 2.00
C VAL A 123 3.99 -10.41 2.46
N ALA A 124 4.85 -11.14 1.75
CA ALA A 124 6.25 -11.32 2.09
C ALA A 124 7.17 -10.17 1.63
N LYS A 125 6.63 -9.04 1.14
CA LYS A 125 7.43 -7.89 0.66
C LYS A 125 8.47 -7.38 1.67
N PRO A 126 8.22 -7.31 2.99
CA PRO A 126 9.23 -6.86 3.94
C PRO A 126 10.47 -7.75 3.96
N LEU A 127 10.29 -9.06 3.75
CA LEU A 127 11.40 -10.01 3.68
C LEU A 127 12.26 -9.73 2.46
N PHE A 128 11.64 -9.52 1.29
CA PHE A 128 12.36 -9.17 0.07
C PHE A 128 12.97 -7.77 0.12
N GLY A 129 12.34 -6.83 0.83
CA GLY A 129 12.86 -5.48 1.02
C GLY A 129 14.17 -5.52 1.79
N VAL A 130 14.14 -6.16 2.96
CA VAL A 130 15.32 -6.36 3.81
C VAL A 130 16.39 -7.19 3.09
N LEU A 131 16.00 -8.23 2.33
CA LEU A 131 16.94 -9.04 1.54
C LEU A 131 17.63 -8.21 0.46
N SER A 132 16.86 -7.43 -0.30
CA SER A 132 17.39 -6.59 -1.38
C SER A 132 18.29 -5.47 -0.87
N ASP A 133 18.04 -4.98 0.36
CA ASP A 133 18.86 -3.95 1.01
C ASP A 133 20.11 -4.54 1.71
N ALA A 134 20.14 -5.85 2.00
CA ALA A 134 21.24 -6.50 2.73
C ALA A 134 22.21 -7.29 1.84
N VAL A 135 21.75 -7.79 0.70
CA VAL A 135 22.51 -8.72 -0.14
C VAL A 135 22.74 -8.12 -1.53
N TYR A 136 24.01 -7.91 -1.87
CA TYR A 136 24.42 -7.55 -3.21
C TYR A 136 24.65 -8.83 -4.03
N ILE A 137 24.00 -8.93 -5.18
CA ILE A 137 24.19 -10.06 -6.10
C ILE A 137 25.19 -9.61 -7.17
N GLY A 138 26.44 -10.04 -7.02
CA GLY A 138 27.53 -9.66 -7.93
C GLY A 138 28.03 -8.22 -7.73
N ARG A 139 28.02 -7.40 -8.80
CA ARG A 139 28.41 -5.97 -8.76
C ARG A 139 27.21 -5.02 -8.73
N GLU A 140 25.99 -5.56 -8.81
CA GLU A 140 24.75 -4.82 -8.94
C GLU A 140 23.92 -4.94 -7.66
N HIS A 141 23.10 -3.93 -7.35
CA HIS A 141 22.37 -3.86 -6.09
C HIS A 141 20.91 -4.27 -6.27
N ARG A 142 20.21 -3.72 -7.29
CA ARG A 142 18.74 -3.84 -7.39
C ARG A 142 18.27 -4.56 -8.66
N LEU A 143 18.96 -4.38 -9.79
CA LEU A 143 18.58 -4.99 -11.08
C LEU A 143 18.49 -6.54 -11.08
N PRO A 144 19.41 -7.29 -10.43
CA PRO A 144 19.34 -8.75 -10.39
C PRO A 144 18.04 -9.30 -9.78
N TYR A 145 17.49 -8.61 -8.77
CA TYR A 145 16.23 -9.01 -8.13
C TYR A 145 15.03 -8.80 -9.05
N ILE A 146 15.04 -7.74 -9.87
CA ILE A 146 14.01 -7.51 -10.89
C ILE A 146 14.04 -8.66 -11.91
N SER A 147 15.23 -9.06 -12.36
CA SER A 147 15.40 -10.19 -13.29
C SER A 147 14.93 -11.51 -12.68
N ILE A 148 15.26 -11.81 -11.42
CA ILE A 148 14.78 -13.02 -10.72
C ILE A 148 13.26 -13.03 -10.63
N GLY A 149 12.65 -11.92 -10.21
CA GLY A 149 11.20 -11.82 -10.09
C GLY A 149 10.49 -11.91 -11.45
N ALA A 150 11.07 -11.35 -12.51
CA ALA A 150 10.54 -11.47 -13.87
C ALA A 150 10.64 -12.91 -14.40
N LEU A 151 11.74 -13.62 -14.11
CA LEU A 151 11.91 -15.03 -14.47
C LEU A 151 10.88 -15.94 -13.77
N LEU A 152 10.65 -15.74 -12.47
CA LEU A 152 9.63 -16.49 -11.72
C LEU A 152 8.21 -16.25 -12.29
N GLN A 153 7.91 -15.01 -12.68
CA GLN A 153 6.64 -14.71 -13.35
C GLN A 153 6.55 -15.38 -14.72
N LEU A 154 7.63 -15.32 -15.50
CA LEU A 154 7.69 -15.90 -16.85
C LEU A 154 7.44 -17.41 -16.81
N THR A 155 8.09 -18.12 -15.87
CA THR A 155 7.88 -19.57 -15.72
C THR A 155 6.46 -19.87 -15.28
N ALA A 156 5.93 -19.16 -14.28
CA ALA A 156 4.56 -19.35 -13.79
C ALA A 156 3.49 -19.14 -14.88
N TRP A 157 3.50 -17.98 -15.54
CA TRP A 157 2.50 -17.66 -16.56
C TRP A 157 2.72 -18.43 -17.87
N GLY A 158 3.97 -18.77 -18.19
CA GLY A 158 4.29 -19.68 -19.30
C GLY A 158 3.75 -21.09 -19.07
N THR A 159 3.88 -21.65 -17.86
CA THR A 159 3.31 -22.96 -17.53
C THR A 159 1.77 -22.93 -17.57
N LEU A 160 1.13 -21.88 -17.06
CA LEU A 160 -0.33 -21.69 -17.13
C LEU A 160 -0.85 -21.59 -18.57
N ALA A 161 -0.04 -21.09 -19.50
CA ALA A 161 -0.43 -21.02 -20.91
C ALA A 161 -0.50 -22.38 -21.60
N ILE A 162 0.32 -23.34 -21.16
CA ILE A 162 0.47 -24.67 -21.79
C ILE A 162 -0.51 -25.67 -21.15
N MET A 163 -0.66 -25.63 -19.83
CA MET A 163 -1.44 -26.61 -19.09
C MET A 163 -2.96 -26.42 -19.30
N PRO A 164 -3.73 -27.48 -19.61
CA PRO A 164 -5.18 -27.41 -19.58
C PRO A 164 -5.69 -27.39 -18.12
N VAL A 165 -6.77 -26.65 -17.88
CA VAL A 165 -7.48 -26.67 -16.60
C VAL A 165 -8.38 -27.88 -16.53
N THR A 166 -7.99 -28.85 -15.70
CA THR A 166 -8.78 -29.99 -15.28
C THR A 166 -8.69 -30.09 -13.74
N GLY A 167 -9.58 -30.87 -13.12
CA GLY A 167 -9.56 -31.06 -11.67
C GLY A 167 -8.19 -31.49 -11.14
N ASP A 168 -7.52 -32.40 -11.86
CA ASP A 168 -6.22 -32.95 -11.46
C ASP A 168 -5.07 -31.95 -11.59
N THR A 169 -5.18 -30.96 -12.49
CA THR A 169 -4.15 -29.93 -12.69
C THR A 169 -4.36 -28.71 -11.78
N PHE A 170 -5.45 -28.63 -11.02
CA PHE A 170 -5.73 -27.50 -10.13
C PHE A 170 -4.60 -27.19 -9.12
N PRO A 171 -3.97 -28.18 -8.45
CA PRO A 171 -2.83 -27.91 -7.57
C PRO A 171 -1.65 -27.26 -8.31
N THR A 172 -1.36 -27.71 -9.53
CA THR A 172 -0.32 -27.12 -10.38
C THR A 172 -0.64 -25.68 -10.75
N HIS A 173 -1.90 -25.37 -11.05
CA HIS A 173 -2.35 -24.00 -11.30
C HIS A 173 -2.16 -23.11 -10.07
N MET A 174 -2.49 -23.62 -8.88
CA MET A 174 -2.27 -22.90 -7.62
C MET A 174 -0.79 -22.64 -7.37
N ILE A 175 0.09 -23.63 -7.59
CA ILE A 175 1.54 -23.47 -7.46
C ILE A 175 2.04 -22.39 -8.44
N CYS A 176 1.58 -22.40 -9.70
CA CYS A 176 1.95 -21.38 -10.67
C CYS A 176 1.49 -19.99 -10.25
N ILE A 177 0.25 -19.84 -9.76
CA ILE A 177 -0.27 -18.56 -9.24
C ILE A 177 0.60 -18.04 -8.09
N LEU A 178 0.97 -18.92 -7.16
CA LEU A 178 1.81 -18.56 -6.01
C LEU A 178 3.23 -18.15 -6.46
N ILE A 179 3.85 -18.90 -7.37
CA ILE A 179 5.18 -18.58 -7.92
C ILE A 179 5.13 -17.25 -8.71
N GLY A 180 4.08 -17.04 -9.49
CA GLY A 180 3.88 -15.80 -10.25
C GLY A 180 3.74 -14.58 -9.33
N ASN A 181 2.92 -14.69 -8.28
CA ASN A 181 2.74 -13.61 -7.30
C ASN A 181 3.97 -13.41 -6.40
N LEU A 182 4.75 -14.46 -6.13
CA LEU A 182 6.05 -14.36 -5.47
C LEU A 182 7.02 -13.54 -6.33
N GLY A 183 7.13 -13.85 -7.63
CA GLY A 183 7.96 -13.11 -8.56
C GLY A 183 7.52 -11.66 -8.71
N ALA A 184 6.21 -11.41 -8.81
CA ALA A 184 5.65 -10.06 -8.83
C ALA A 184 6.03 -9.28 -7.56
N SER A 185 5.87 -9.90 -6.38
CA SER A 185 6.26 -9.30 -5.10
C SER A 185 7.72 -8.84 -5.10
N VAL A 186 8.65 -9.68 -5.56
CA VAL A 186 10.08 -9.34 -5.62
C VAL A 186 10.31 -8.14 -6.54
N THR A 187 9.73 -8.15 -7.75
CA THR A 187 9.90 -7.03 -8.69
C THR A 187 9.29 -5.72 -8.18
N GLU A 188 8.12 -5.78 -7.52
CA GLU A 188 7.44 -4.61 -6.97
C GLU A 188 8.25 -3.98 -5.84
N VAL A 189 8.71 -4.78 -4.87
CA VAL A 189 9.50 -4.28 -3.73
C VAL A 189 10.74 -3.53 -4.19
N VAL A 190 11.45 -4.09 -5.16
CA VAL A 190 12.69 -3.50 -5.64
C VAL A 190 12.39 -2.21 -6.40
N SER A 191 11.34 -2.20 -7.23
CA SER A 191 10.88 -1.00 -7.94
C SER A 191 10.39 0.10 -6.98
N ASP A 192 9.72 -0.27 -5.91
CA ASP A 192 9.28 0.62 -4.82
C ASP A 192 10.48 1.21 -4.07
N ALA A 193 11.49 0.39 -3.75
CA ALA A 193 12.71 0.83 -3.08
C ALA A 193 13.49 1.82 -3.96
N VAL A 194 13.59 1.54 -5.26
CA VAL A 194 14.21 2.46 -6.23
C VAL A 194 13.46 3.80 -6.28
N VAL A 195 12.13 3.78 -6.42
CA VAL A 195 11.31 5.00 -6.50
C VAL A 195 11.37 5.80 -5.20
N THR A 196 11.34 5.14 -4.04
CA THR A 196 11.40 5.83 -2.75
C THR A 196 12.75 6.52 -2.53
N GLU A 197 13.85 5.84 -2.83
CA GLU A 197 15.21 6.39 -2.75
C GLU A 197 15.36 7.63 -3.66
N PHE A 198 14.82 7.58 -4.88
CA PHE A 198 14.84 8.71 -5.80
C PHE A 198 13.91 9.86 -5.38
N SER A 199 12.78 9.56 -4.73
CA SER A 199 11.81 10.56 -4.28
C SER A 199 12.43 11.58 -3.31
N ARG A 200 13.50 11.21 -2.59
CA ARG A 200 14.27 12.15 -1.74
C ARG A 200 15.03 13.21 -2.53
N THR A 201 15.49 12.89 -3.72
CA THR A 201 16.28 13.83 -4.56
C THR A 201 15.40 14.82 -5.32
N GLN A 202 14.10 14.54 -5.40
CA GLN A 202 13.10 15.32 -6.10
C GLN A 202 12.04 15.85 -5.13
N ARG A 203 11.05 16.58 -5.64
CA ARG A 203 9.95 17.09 -4.81
C ARG A 203 9.12 15.92 -4.27
N THR A 204 8.93 15.86 -2.96
CA THR A 204 8.21 14.78 -2.27
C THR A 204 6.83 14.52 -2.89
N GLY A 205 6.55 13.26 -3.23
CA GLY A 205 5.24 12.80 -3.74
C GLY A 205 5.04 12.90 -5.26
N VAL A 206 5.90 13.61 -5.99
CA VAL A 206 5.83 13.66 -7.46
C VAL A 206 6.16 12.31 -8.08
N LEU A 207 7.24 11.67 -7.61
CA LEU A 207 7.71 10.40 -8.18
C LEU A 207 6.79 9.22 -7.84
N GLN A 208 6.24 9.19 -6.62
CA GLN A 208 5.19 8.22 -6.25
C GLN A 208 3.94 8.38 -7.11
N SER A 209 3.55 9.62 -7.45
CA SER A 209 2.43 9.86 -8.37
C SER A 209 2.72 9.32 -9.77
N TYR A 210 3.95 9.47 -10.28
CA TYR A 210 4.35 8.90 -11.58
C TYR A 210 4.33 7.38 -11.61
N ALA A 211 4.78 6.71 -10.54
CA ALA A 211 4.68 5.26 -10.41
C ALA A 211 3.22 4.79 -10.46
N PHE A 212 2.31 5.47 -9.74
CA PHE A 212 0.87 5.22 -9.81
C PHE A 212 0.28 5.44 -11.21
N ILE A 213 0.73 6.46 -11.95
CA ILE A 213 0.30 6.71 -13.33
C ILE A 213 0.78 5.57 -14.25
N GLY A 214 2.03 5.11 -14.11
CA GLY A 214 2.57 3.99 -14.89
C GLY A 214 1.79 2.70 -14.66
N LEU A 215 1.49 2.39 -13.39
CA LEU A 215 0.67 1.24 -13.00
C LEU A 215 -0.77 1.36 -13.54
N ALA A 216 -1.41 2.52 -13.42
CA ALA A 216 -2.74 2.76 -13.97
C ALA A 216 -2.78 2.66 -15.51
N ALA A 217 -1.74 3.14 -16.20
CA ALA A 217 -1.64 3.03 -17.65
C ALA A 217 -1.53 1.57 -18.12
N GLY A 218 -0.74 0.76 -17.42
CA GLY A 218 -0.68 -0.69 -17.66
C GLY A 218 -2.02 -1.37 -17.41
N ALA A 219 -2.68 -1.02 -16.30
CA ALA A 219 -3.99 -1.57 -15.93
C ALA A 219 -5.11 -1.18 -16.91
N LEU A 220 -5.06 0.04 -17.47
CA LEU A 220 -5.98 0.51 -18.48
C LEU A 220 -5.88 -0.34 -19.75
N LEU A 221 -4.65 -0.51 -20.28
CA LEU A 221 -4.43 -1.33 -21.47
C LEU A 221 -4.76 -2.79 -21.20
N GLY A 222 -4.39 -3.31 -20.03
CA GLY A 222 -4.63 -4.70 -19.67
C GLY A 222 -6.12 -5.04 -19.53
N ASN A 223 -6.92 -4.20 -18.88
CA ASN A 223 -8.36 -4.43 -18.78
C ASN A 223 -9.08 -4.25 -20.12
N LEU A 224 -8.68 -3.24 -20.91
CA LEU A 224 -9.27 -2.98 -22.24
C LEU A 224 -8.99 -4.14 -23.20
N SER A 225 -7.72 -4.50 -23.37
CA SER A 225 -7.33 -5.59 -24.26
C SER A 225 -7.82 -6.94 -23.75
N GLY A 226 -7.85 -7.16 -22.43
CA GLY A 226 -8.30 -8.43 -21.84
C GLY A 226 -9.80 -8.66 -22.05
N GLY A 227 -10.63 -7.64 -21.83
CA GLY A 227 -12.06 -7.70 -22.12
C GLY A 227 -12.36 -7.97 -23.60
N TYR A 228 -11.60 -7.34 -24.50
CA TYR A 228 -11.73 -7.51 -25.94
C TYR A 228 -11.31 -8.92 -26.41
N VAL A 229 -10.16 -9.42 -25.95
CA VAL A 229 -9.66 -10.75 -26.31
C VAL A 229 -10.62 -11.84 -25.81
N LEU A 230 -11.07 -11.76 -24.55
CA LEU A 230 -12.05 -12.71 -24.00
C LEU A 230 -13.35 -12.76 -24.78
N LEU A 231 -13.81 -11.62 -25.30
CA LEU A 231 -15.01 -11.55 -26.12
C LEU A 231 -14.82 -12.27 -27.47
N ARG A 232 -13.65 -12.08 -28.10
CA ARG A 232 -13.37 -12.58 -29.46
C ARG A 232 -12.95 -14.04 -29.51
N THR A 233 -12.04 -14.45 -28.62
CA THR A 233 -11.41 -15.76 -28.70
C THR A 233 -12.01 -16.77 -27.73
N GLN A 234 -12.67 -16.31 -26.66
CA GLN A 234 -13.15 -17.11 -25.54
C GLN A 234 -12.10 -18.06 -24.90
N GLU A 235 -10.83 -17.89 -25.25
CA GLU A 235 -9.69 -18.74 -24.93
C GLU A 235 -8.73 -17.98 -23.98
N PRO A 236 -8.79 -18.21 -22.65
CA PRO A 236 -7.94 -17.52 -21.67
C PRO A 236 -6.43 -17.77 -21.89
N LYS A 237 -6.07 -18.89 -22.53
CA LYS A 237 -4.67 -19.30 -22.78
C LYS A 237 -3.89 -18.30 -23.63
N ILE A 238 -4.55 -17.68 -24.62
CA ILE A 238 -3.93 -16.64 -25.48
C ILE A 238 -3.48 -15.44 -24.64
N MET A 239 -4.19 -15.15 -23.55
CA MET A 239 -3.83 -14.05 -22.67
C MET A 239 -2.65 -14.41 -21.77
N PHE A 240 -2.57 -15.67 -21.32
CA PHE A 240 -1.41 -16.16 -20.57
C PHE A 240 -0.14 -16.19 -21.45
N THR A 241 -0.24 -16.63 -22.71
CA THR A 241 0.91 -16.59 -23.64
C THR A 241 1.35 -15.16 -23.92
N ALA A 242 0.43 -14.25 -24.22
CA ALA A 242 0.76 -12.84 -24.47
C ALA A 242 1.42 -12.17 -23.25
N PHE A 243 0.94 -12.46 -22.04
CA PHE A 243 1.56 -11.94 -20.82
C PHE A 243 2.94 -12.56 -20.56
N SER A 244 3.11 -13.86 -20.83
CA SER A 244 4.41 -14.53 -20.77
C SER A 244 5.43 -13.89 -21.72
N VAL A 245 5.05 -13.57 -22.97
CA VAL A 245 5.91 -12.84 -23.91
C VAL A 245 6.29 -11.46 -23.37
N LEU A 246 5.34 -10.73 -22.79
CA LEU A 246 5.61 -9.43 -22.16
C LEU A 246 6.61 -9.54 -20.99
N LEU A 247 6.48 -10.57 -20.15
CA LEU A 247 7.43 -10.85 -19.07
C LEU A 247 8.81 -11.22 -19.59
N GLY A 248 8.88 -11.96 -20.71
CA GLY A 248 10.13 -12.25 -21.42
C GLY A 248 10.83 -10.98 -21.90
N LEU A 249 10.06 -10.02 -22.42
CA LEU A 249 10.58 -8.70 -22.79
C LEU A 249 11.09 -7.91 -21.56
N GLN A 250 10.34 -7.90 -20.46
CA GLN A 250 10.79 -7.27 -19.21
C GLN A 250 12.09 -7.90 -18.69
N LEU A 251 12.20 -9.22 -18.74
CA LEU A 251 13.40 -9.95 -18.36
C LEU A 251 14.59 -9.58 -19.26
N ALA A 252 14.39 -9.54 -20.58
CA ALA A 252 15.42 -9.14 -21.53
C ALA A 252 15.89 -7.69 -21.30
N LEU A 253 14.97 -6.77 -21.02
CA LEU A 253 15.28 -5.39 -20.68
C LEU A 253 16.10 -5.31 -19.38
N SER A 254 15.69 -6.05 -18.34
CA SER A 254 16.36 -6.08 -17.04
C SER A 254 17.79 -6.65 -17.13
N ILE A 255 17.99 -7.72 -17.90
CA ILE A 255 19.32 -8.32 -18.13
C ILE A 255 20.19 -7.42 -19.04
N GLY A 256 19.58 -6.76 -20.03
CA GLY A 256 20.27 -5.88 -20.97
C GLY A 256 20.78 -4.58 -20.33
N THR A 257 20.18 -4.14 -19.22
CA THR A 257 20.64 -2.99 -18.45
C THR A 257 21.67 -3.38 -17.41
N LYS A 258 22.91 -2.92 -17.58
CA LYS A 258 23.96 -3.05 -16.55
C LYS A 258 23.90 -1.92 -15.53
N GLU A 259 23.95 -2.26 -14.25
CA GLU A 259 24.12 -1.33 -13.14
C GLU A 259 25.62 -1.05 -12.95
N THR A 260 26.15 -0.04 -13.65
CA THR A 260 27.43 0.54 -13.25
C THR A 260 27.15 1.60 -12.20
N LEU A 261 27.36 1.29 -10.92
CA LEU A 261 27.28 2.32 -9.88
C LEU A 261 28.46 3.31 -10.02
N PRO A 262 28.22 4.61 -9.78
CA PRO A 262 29.30 5.55 -9.50
C PRO A 262 29.94 5.17 -8.17
N SER A 263 31.25 5.03 -8.19
CA SER A 263 32.15 4.88 -7.05
C SER A 263 31.77 5.82 -5.89
N SER A 264 30.96 5.38 -4.93
CA SER A 264 30.70 6.15 -3.70
C SER A 264 30.37 5.27 -2.50
N HIS A 265 31.23 4.29 -2.25
CA HIS A 265 31.88 4.07 -0.95
C HIS A 265 32.95 3.00 -1.16
N GLY A 266 34.09 3.45 -1.70
CA GLY A 266 35.34 2.71 -1.64
C GLY A 266 35.79 2.60 -0.19
N ASN A 267 35.18 1.66 0.56
CA ASN A 267 35.78 1.03 1.75
C ASN A 267 34.95 -0.14 2.32
N SER A 268 33.76 -0.47 1.79
CA SER A 268 32.96 -1.56 2.36
C SER A 268 33.43 -2.98 1.98
N ARG A 269 34.39 -3.13 1.07
CA ARG A 269 34.94 -4.45 0.68
C ARG A 269 35.74 -5.13 1.80
N SER A 270 36.27 -4.40 2.78
CA SER A 270 37.00 -4.99 3.91
C SER A 270 36.14 -5.28 5.15
N LEU A 271 34.89 -4.81 5.18
CA LEU A 271 33.94 -5.02 6.30
C LEU A 271 32.81 -6.02 5.98
N LEU A 272 32.52 -6.26 4.70
CA LEU A 272 31.47 -7.19 4.24
C LEU A 272 31.77 -8.67 4.49
N VAL A 273 33.03 -9.05 4.71
CA VAL A 273 33.43 -10.45 4.98
C VAL A 273 33.42 -10.76 6.50
N LYS A 274 33.31 -9.75 7.38
CA LYS A 274 33.43 -9.94 8.84
C LYS A 274 32.14 -9.78 9.65
N SER A 275 31.04 -9.33 9.06
CA SER A 275 29.72 -9.33 9.72
C SER A 275 28.88 -10.48 9.16
N SER A 276 28.42 -11.38 10.04
CA SER A 276 27.59 -12.51 9.61
C SER A 276 26.31 -11.98 8.96
N LEU A 277 25.96 -12.47 7.77
CA LEU A 277 24.73 -12.11 7.03
C LEU A 277 23.47 -12.04 7.93
N PRO A 278 23.28 -12.96 8.90
CA PRO A 278 22.19 -12.87 9.89
C PRO A 278 22.25 -11.63 10.79
N ALA A 279 23.44 -11.14 11.17
CA ALA A 279 23.59 -9.96 12.00
C ALA A 279 23.18 -8.68 11.25
N ASN A 280 23.47 -8.59 9.95
CA ASN A 280 23.05 -7.46 9.11
C ASN A 280 21.53 -7.48 8.88
N LEU A 281 20.96 -8.65 8.58
CA LEU A 281 19.50 -8.80 8.46
C LEU A 281 18.79 -8.46 9.78
N ARG A 282 19.32 -8.94 10.92
CA ARG A 282 18.79 -8.62 12.25
C ARG A 282 18.85 -7.12 12.53
N LYS A 283 19.93 -6.44 12.14
CA LYS A 283 20.07 -4.99 12.29
C LYS A 283 19.05 -4.23 11.45
N GLN A 284 18.89 -4.57 10.16
CA GLN A 284 17.91 -3.94 9.29
C GLN A 284 16.48 -4.15 9.78
N PHE A 285 16.16 -5.38 10.20
CA PHE A 285 14.86 -5.69 10.79
C PHE A 285 14.60 -4.93 12.09
N SER A 286 15.62 -4.82 12.96
CA SER A 286 15.53 -4.02 14.19
C SER A 286 15.28 -2.54 13.92
N ASN A 287 15.95 -1.97 12.92
CA ASN A 287 15.76 -0.58 12.51
C ASN A 287 14.34 -0.36 11.95
N LEU A 288 13.88 -1.26 11.07
CA LEU A 288 12.52 -1.23 10.54
C LEU A 288 11.48 -1.31 11.66
N MET A 289 11.64 -2.25 12.60
CA MET A 289 10.71 -2.40 13.72
C MET A 289 10.69 -1.15 14.62
N THR A 290 11.84 -0.50 14.81
CA THR A 290 11.93 0.76 15.55
C THR A 290 11.17 1.87 14.83
N ALA A 291 11.31 1.98 13.50
CA ALA A 291 10.58 2.96 12.69
C ALA A 291 9.06 2.71 12.69
N VAL A 292 8.62 1.46 12.54
CA VAL A 292 7.19 1.09 12.57
C VAL A 292 6.57 1.35 13.95
N ARG A 293 7.35 1.22 15.03
CA ARG A 293 6.90 1.50 16.40
C ARG A 293 6.80 2.99 16.73
N GLU A 294 7.33 3.88 15.90
CA GLU A 294 7.16 5.30 16.11
C GLU A 294 5.67 5.66 15.96
N GLU A 295 5.07 6.23 17.00
CA GLU A 295 3.62 6.53 17.05
C GLU A 295 3.13 7.30 15.82
N ARG A 296 3.95 8.23 15.32
CA ARG A 296 3.66 9.06 14.14
C ARG A 296 3.48 8.24 12.85
N ILE A 297 4.10 7.05 12.78
CA ILE A 297 4.03 6.12 11.66
C ILE A 297 3.02 5.02 11.96
N PHE A 298 3.04 4.47 13.18
CA PHE A 298 2.18 3.39 13.62
C PHE A 298 0.69 3.72 13.50
N TYR A 299 0.24 4.86 14.02
CA TYR A 299 -1.18 5.21 14.03
C TYR A 299 -1.79 5.36 12.61
N PRO A 300 -1.20 6.13 11.67
CA PRO A 300 -1.70 6.18 10.30
C PRO A 300 -1.68 4.81 9.61
N LEU A 301 -0.64 4.01 9.84
CA LEU A 301 -0.45 2.69 9.26
C LEU A 301 -1.52 1.70 9.75
N ALA A 302 -1.74 1.65 11.06
CA ALA A 302 -2.79 0.86 11.67
C ALA A 302 -4.17 1.30 11.15
N TRP A 303 -4.44 2.61 11.07
CA TRP A 303 -5.72 3.11 10.57
C TRP A 303 -5.99 2.62 9.14
N ILE A 304 -5.05 2.80 8.20
CA ILE A 304 -5.27 2.40 6.81
C ILE A 304 -5.38 0.87 6.68
N MET A 305 -4.51 0.09 7.33
CA MET A 305 -4.58 -1.38 7.29
C MET A 305 -5.92 -1.89 7.83
N THR A 306 -6.33 -1.45 9.03
CA THR A 306 -7.61 -1.83 9.63
C THR A 306 -8.79 -1.35 8.77
N SER A 307 -8.69 -0.18 8.13
CA SER A 307 -9.75 0.33 7.25
C SER A 307 -10.01 -0.53 6.01
N PHE A 308 -9.02 -1.31 5.56
CA PHE A 308 -9.20 -2.32 4.52
C PHE A 308 -9.69 -3.62 5.12
N ALA A 309 -9.05 -4.10 6.20
CA ALA A 309 -9.31 -5.41 6.79
C ALA A 309 -10.75 -5.60 7.29
N VAL A 310 -11.36 -4.55 7.85
CA VAL A 310 -12.69 -4.63 8.48
C VAL A 310 -13.82 -4.76 7.46
N VAL A 311 -13.64 -4.31 6.23
CA VAL A 311 -14.71 -4.29 5.23
C VAL A 311 -14.79 -5.67 4.56
N PRO A 312 -15.87 -6.45 4.72
CA PRO A 312 -15.98 -7.78 4.14
C PRO A 312 -16.28 -7.67 2.64
N VAL A 313 -15.27 -7.73 1.79
CA VAL A 313 -15.42 -7.52 0.33
C VAL A 313 -16.07 -8.75 -0.30
N LEU A 314 -17.15 -8.58 -1.07
CA LEU A 314 -17.87 -9.65 -1.78
C LEU A 314 -17.49 -9.75 -3.27
N SER A 315 -16.20 -9.60 -3.60
CA SER A 315 -15.74 -9.48 -4.99
C SER A 315 -16.05 -10.71 -5.86
N GLY A 316 -15.88 -11.92 -5.32
CA GLY A 316 -16.17 -13.16 -6.06
C GLY A 316 -17.66 -13.31 -6.34
N THR A 317 -18.49 -13.05 -5.34
CA THR A 317 -19.96 -13.09 -5.46
C THR A 317 -20.48 -12.07 -6.46
N MET A 318 -19.98 -10.84 -6.42
CA MET A 318 -20.39 -9.80 -7.37
C MET A 318 -19.97 -10.13 -8.81
N PHE A 319 -18.76 -10.69 -8.99
CA PHE A 319 -18.30 -11.16 -10.30
C PHE A 319 -19.18 -12.28 -10.86
N CYS A 320 -19.52 -13.29 -10.04
CA CYS A 320 -20.42 -14.36 -10.45
C CYS A 320 -21.85 -13.86 -10.71
N PHE A 321 -22.35 -12.90 -9.93
CA PHE A 321 -23.64 -12.26 -10.18
C PHE A 321 -23.70 -11.57 -11.55
N GLN A 322 -22.67 -10.78 -11.87
CA GLN A 322 -22.56 -10.08 -13.16
C GLN A 322 -22.45 -11.04 -14.35
N THR A 323 -21.69 -12.13 -14.20
CA THR A 323 -21.40 -13.06 -15.30
C THR A 323 -22.48 -14.14 -15.47
N GLN A 324 -23.02 -14.69 -14.39
CA GLN A 324 -23.96 -15.83 -14.43
C GLN A 324 -25.42 -15.39 -14.40
N HIS A 325 -25.77 -14.39 -13.59
CA HIS A 325 -27.17 -13.94 -13.42
C HIS A 325 -27.54 -12.86 -14.43
N LEU A 326 -26.76 -11.77 -14.48
CA LEU A 326 -26.97 -10.69 -15.45
C LEU A 326 -26.48 -11.04 -16.87
N LYS A 327 -25.68 -12.10 -17.01
CA LYS A 327 -25.10 -12.57 -18.29
C LYS A 327 -24.38 -11.46 -19.06
N LEU A 328 -23.69 -10.59 -18.34
CA LEU A 328 -22.94 -9.50 -18.95
C LEU A 328 -21.72 -10.03 -19.70
N ASP A 329 -21.45 -9.41 -20.86
CA ASP A 329 -20.27 -9.71 -21.64
C ASP A 329 -18.98 -9.39 -20.88
N SER A 330 -17.94 -10.20 -21.13
CA SER A 330 -16.61 -10.00 -20.55
C SER A 330 -15.99 -8.65 -20.96
N SER A 331 -16.39 -8.11 -22.12
CA SER A 331 -15.99 -6.78 -22.59
C SER A 331 -16.52 -5.67 -21.70
N ILE A 332 -17.78 -5.76 -21.25
CA ILE A 332 -18.41 -4.77 -20.37
C ILE A 332 -17.76 -4.81 -18.98
N ILE A 333 -17.48 -6.01 -18.48
CA ILE A 333 -16.76 -6.19 -17.21
C ILE A 333 -15.34 -5.61 -17.33
N GLY A 334 -14.62 -5.91 -18.41
CA GLY A 334 -13.30 -5.32 -18.66
C GLY A 334 -13.35 -3.80 -18.77
N LEU A 335 -14.31 -3.25 -19.51
CA LEU A 335 -14.47 -1.80 -19.70
C LEU A 335 -14.89 -1.09 -18.41
N SER A 336 -15.66 -1.74 -17.53
CA SER A 336 -15.94 -1.21 -16.19
C SER A 336 -14.64 -1.00 -15.38
N LYS A 337 -13.70 -1.95 -15.46
CA LYS A 337 -12.38 -1.81 -14.79
C LYS A 337 -11.53 -0.71 -15.41
N VAL A 338 -11.60 -0.52 -16.73
CA VAL A 338 -11.00 0.62 -17.44
C VAL A 338 -11.54 1.95 -16.88
N MET A 339 -12.86 2.09 -16.75
CA MET A 339 -13.47 3.28 -16.16
C MET A 339 -13.01 3.52 -14.71
N GLY A 340 -12.87 2.46 -13.92
CA GLY A 340 -12.26 2.52 -12.59
C GLY A 340 -10.85 3.12 -12.62
N GLN A 341 -9.98 2.64 -13.52
CA GLN A 341 -8.61 3.16 -13.65
C GLN A 341 -8.57 4.62 -14.11
N VAL A 342 -9.44 5.03 -15.04
CA VAL A 342 -9.60 6.45 -15.43
C VAL A 342 -9.98 7.31 -14.23
N MET A 343 -10.86 6.81 -13.36
CA MET A 343 -11.24 7.52 -12.14
C MET A 343 -10.06 7.63 -11.16
N VAL A 344 -9.25 6.58 -10.96
CA VAL A 344 -8.05 6.64 -10.11
C VAL A 344 -7.07 7.72 -10.59
N VAL A 345 -6.81 7.76 -11.91
CA VAL A 345 -5.96 8.79 -12.51
C VAL A 345 -6.55 10.18 -12.30
N SER A 346 -7.86 10.34 -12.54
CA SER A 346 -8.57 11.61 -12.37
C SER A 346 -8.53 12.10 -10.91
N LEU A 347 -8.77 11.21 -9.94
CA LEU A 347 -8.66 11.50 -8.51
C LEU A 347 -7.22 11.84 -8.09
N THR A 348 -6.22 11.19 -8.69
CA THR A 348 -4.80 11.47 -8.45
C THR A 348 -4.41 12.86 -8.96
N VAL A 349 -4.87 13.24 -10.16
CA VAL A 349 -4.66 14.59 -10.71
C VAL A 349 -5.37 15.64 -9.87
N LEU A 350 -6.62 15.38 -9.48
CA LEU A 350 -7.40 16.25 -8.59
C LEU A 350 -6.69 16.42 -7.23
N TYR A 351 -6.13 15.35 -6.69
CA TYR A 351 -5.35 15.40 -5.46
C TYR A 351 -4.13 16.29 -5.60
N ASN A 352 -3.34 16.08 -6.67
CA ASN A 352 -2.14 16.85 -6.93
C ASN A 352 -2.40 18.35 -7.14
N ARG A 353 -3.57 18.71 -7.69
CA ARG A 353 -3.92 20.10 -7.99
C ARG A 353 -4.61 20.82 -6.82
N HIS A 354 -5.52 20.14 -6.12
CA HIS A 354 -6.43 20.78 -5.16
C HIS A 354 -6.44 20.11 -3.77
N LEU A 355 -6.49 18.77 -3.68
CA LEU A 355 -6.75 18.09 -2.39
C LEU A 355 -5.55 18.06 -1.45
N LYS A 356 -4.32 18.29 -1.94
CA LYS A 356 -3.10 18.38 -1.10
C LYS A 356 -3.15 19.46 -0.02
N ARG A 357 -3.97 20.50 -0.22
CA ARG A 357 -4.15 21.62 0.71
C ARG A 357 -5.05 21.29 1.88
N ILE A 358 -5.87 20.25 1.74
CA ILE A 358 -6.83 19.82 2.77
C ILE A 358 -6.08 19.00 3.82
N PRO A 359 -6.35 19.17 5.13
CA PRO A 359 -5.76 18.33 6.16
C PRO A 359 -6.14 16.85 5.95
N LEU A 360 -5.15 15.96 6.12
CA LEU A 360 -5.28 14.53 5.81
C LEU A 360 -6.50 13.89 6.48
N ARG A 361 -6.76 14.19 7.76
CA ARG A 361 -7.91 13.65 8.49
C ARG A 361 -9.25 13.95 7.82
N ARG A 362 -9.45 15.18 7.32
CA ARG A 362 -10.69 15.57 6.64
C ARG A 362 -10.80 14.93 5.26
N LEU A 363 -9.69 14.89 4.53
CA LEU A 363 -9.64 14.21 3.23
C LEU A 363 -10.01 12.74 3.35
N VAL A 364 -9.38 12.03 4.30
CA VAL A 364 -9.60 10.60 4.54
C VAL A 364 -11.03 10.32 5.01
N CYS A 365 -11.60 11.19 5.85
CA CYS A 365 -13.01 11.11 6.24
C CYS A 365 -13.93 11.16 5.01
N GLY A 366 -13.76 12.17 4.15
CA GLY A 366 -14.55 12.30 2.92
C GLY A 366 -14.39 11.10 1.98
N VAL A 367 -13.16 10.64 1.77
CA VAL A 367 -12.87 9.47 0.92
C VAL A 367 -13.51 8.20 1.46
N GLN A 368 -13.48 7.97 2.78
CA GLN A 368 -14.08 6.79 3.39
C GLN A 368 -15.62 6.83 3.34
N ILE A 369 -16.23 8.01 3.51
CA ILE A 369 -17.68 8.19 3.31
C ILE A 369 -18.06 7.91 1.85
N MET A 370 -17.31 8.48 0.89
CA MET A 370 -17.53 8.21 -0.53
C MET A 370 -17.38 6.72 -0.87
N TYR A 371 -16.40 6.03 -0.27
CA TYR A 371 -16.22 4.60 -0.43
C TYR A 371 -17.43 3.80 0.07
N ALA A 372 -17.98 4.13 1.25
CA ALA A 372 -19.16 3.47 1.78
C ALA A 372 -20.39 3.68 0.88
N PHE A 373 -20.59 4.90 0.35
CA PHE A 373 -21.66 5.17 -0.62
C PHE A 373 -21.46 4.43 -1.95
N ALA A 374 -20.22 4.32 -2.43
CA ALA A 374 -19.91 3.56 -3.64
C ALA A 374 -20.21 2.07 -3.47
N VAL A 375 -19.88 1.47 -2.32
CA VAL A 375 -20.29 0.09 -2.00
C VAL A 375 -21.82 -0.02 -1.94
N LEU A 376 -22.48 0.93 -1.27
CA LEU A 376 -23.95 0.94 -1.17
C LEU A 376 -24.62 1.04 -2.55
N SER A 377 -24.00 1.71 -3.52
CA SER A 377 -24.53 1.84 -4.88
C SER A 377 -24.67 0.49 -5.59
N GLU A 378 -23.95 -0.55 -5.17
CA GLU A 378 -24.13 -1.89 -5.73
C GLU A 378 -25.52 -2.46 -5.44
N LEU A 379 -26.21 -1.99 -4.39
CA LEU A 379 -27.61 -2.36 -4.12
C LEU A 379 -28.56 -1.95 -5.24
N ILE A 380 -28.28 -0.83 -5.91
CA ILE A 380 -29.11 -0.32 -7.01
C ILE A 380 -29.09 -1.35 -8.15
N LEU A 381 -27.92 -1.91 -8.45
CA LEU A 381 -27.76 -2.95 -9.47
C LEU A 381 -28.40 -4.27 -9.02
N VAL A 382 -28.11 -4.73 -7.80
CA VAL A 382 -28.59 -6.06 -7.36
C VAL A 382 -30.11 -6.09 -7.22
N LYS A 383 -30.74 -4.99 -6.75
CA LYS A 383 -32.21 -4.87 -6.71
C LYS A 383 -32.83 -4.49 -8.06
N GLN A 384 -32.03 -4.31 -9.10
CA GLN A 384 -32.47 -3.88 -10.43
C GLN A 384 -33.24 -2.54 -10.42
N VAL A 385 -32.97 -1.68 -9.44
CA VAL A 385 -33.57 -0.32 -9.34
C VAL A 385 -33.09 0.55 -10.49
N ASN A 386 -31.90 0.29 -11.03
CA ASN A 386 -31.39 0.95 -12.23
C ASN A 386 -32.35 0.82 -13.42
N LEU A 387 -33.04 -0.31 -13.58
CA LEU A 387 -34.04 -0.49 -14.65
C LEU A 387 -35.29 0.36 -14.40
N MET A 388 -35.70 0.55 -13.14
CA MET A 388 -36.79 1.46 -12.79
C MET A 388 -36.45 2.92 -13.11
N LEU A 389 -35.15 3.27 -13.07
CA LEU A 389 -34.63 4.58 -13.49
C LEU A 389 -34.38 4.68 -15.01
N GLY A 390 -34.67 3.62 -15.78
CA GLY A 390 -34.45 3.57 -17.22
C GLY A 390 -33.00 3.33 -17.64
N ILE A 391 -32.12 2.94 -16.72
CA ILE A 391 -30.70 2.69 -16.99
C ILE A 391 -30.45 1.18 -17.19
N PRO A 392 -29.99 0.74 -18.37
CA PRO A 392 -29.70 -0.67 -18.64
C PRO A 392 -28.53 -1.17 -17.78
N ASN A 393 -28.52 -2.48 -17.48
CA ASN A 393 -27.54 -3.10 -16.59
C ASN A 393 -26.10 -2.90 -17.08
N GLU A 394 -25.89 -2.97 -18.39
CA GLU A 394 -24.62 -2.81 -19.06
C GLU A 394 -24.00 -1.43 -18.78
N VAL A 395 -24.81 -0.37 -18.92
CA VAL A 395 -24.39 1.01 -18.69
C VAL A 395 -24.14 1.25 -17.20
N TYR A 396 -24.99 0.71 -16.33
CA TYR A 396 -24.80 0.84 -14.90
C TYR A 396 -23.49 0.19 -14.45
N VAL A 397 -23.24 -1.06 -14.87
CA VAL A 397 -22.00 -1.79 -14.54
C VAL A 397 -20.79 -1.06 -15.08
N LEU A 398 -20.84 -0.58 -16.32
CA LEU A 398 -19.77 0.18 -16.95
C LEU A 398 -19.35 1.40 -16.12
N CYS A 399 -20.31 2.17 -15.58
CA CYS A 399 -20.03 3.42 -14.88
C CYS A 399 -19.76 3.24 -13.38
N PHE A 400 -20.50 2.37 -12.69
CA PHE A 400 -20.53 2.33 -11.23
C PHE A 400 -19.87 1.09 -10.62
N SER A 401 -19.72 -0.02 -11.35
CA SER A 401 -19.21 -1.27 -10.77
C SER A 401 -17.76 -1.19 -10.27
N ALA A 402 -16.95 -0.28 -10.81
CA ALA A 402 -15.56 -0.10 -10.39
C ALA A 402 -15.35 1.09 -9.45
N LEU A 403 -16.42 1.80 -9.08
CA LEU A 403 -16.36 3.03 -8.28
C LEU A 403 -15.75 2.77 -6.89
N ALA A 404 -16.23 1.75 -6.18
CA ALA A 404 -15.74 1.41 -4.84
C ALA A 404 -14.26 1.00 -4.86
N GLU A 405 -13.86 0.17 -5.82
CA GLU A 405 -12.47 -0.28 -5.98
C GLU A 405 -11.53 0.89 -6.25
N ALA A 406 -11.91 1.80 -7.15
CA ALA A 406 -11.07 2.93 -7.52
C ALA A 406 -10.97 4.00 -6.41
N ILE A 407 -12.03 4.22 -5.61
CA ILE A 407 -11.93 5.05 -4.40
C ILE A 407 -10.99 4.39 -3.37
N ALA A 408 -11.07 3.06 -3.19
CA ALA A 408 -10.17 2.34 -2.30
C ALA A 408 -8.70 2.43 -2.75
N GLN A 409 -8.43 2.30 -4.05
CA GLN A 409 -7.08 2.49 -4.61
C GLN A 409 -6.58 3.93 -4.39
N PHE A 410 -7.42 4.94 -4.63
CA PHE A 410 -7.09 6.34 -4.36
C PHE A 410 -6.73 6.60 -2.89
N LYS A 411 -7.44 5.97 -1.94
CA LYS A 411 -7.19 6.09 -0.49
C LYS A 411 -5.74 5.76 -0.11
N VAL A 412 -5.05 4.89 -0.85
CA VAL A 412 -3.66 4.49 -0.58
C VAL A 412 -2.68 5.63 -0.85
N LEU A 413 -2.94 6.48 -1.85
CA LEU A 413 -2.04 7.54 -2.30
C LEU A 413 -1.66 8.57 -1.21
N PRO A 414 -2.60 9.20 -0.47
CA PRO A 414 -2.21 10.18 0.56
C PRO A 414 -1.38 9.57 1.69
N PHE A 415 -1.61 8.28 2.03
CA PHE A 415 -0.82 7.56 3.03
C PHE A 415 0.57 7.19 2.51
N SER A 416 0.69 6.84 1.22
CA SER A 416 1.97 6.54 0.59
C SER A 416 2.91 7.75 0.61
N ILE A 417 2.36 8.96 0.43
CA ILE A 417 3.07 10.24 0.52
C ILE A 417 3.38 10.62 1.97
N LEU A 418 2.44 10.38 2.89
CA LEU A 418 2.66 10.62 4.32
C LEU A 418 3.86 9.80 4.81
N LEU A 419 3.85 8.49 4.57
CA LEU A 419 4.87 7.56 5.03
C LEU A 419 6.23 7.90 4.45
N SER A 420 6.33 8.15 3.13
CA SER A 420 7.59 8.55 2.51
C SER A 420 8.17 9.84 3.09
N SER A 421 7.31 10.76 3.57
CA SER A 421 7.76 11.99 4.23
C SER A 421 8.22 11.80 5.68
N LEU A 422 7.80 10.72 6.34
CA LEU A 422 8.08 10.43 7.75
C LEU A 422 9.22 9.40 7.91
N CYS A 423 9.59 8.69 6.84
CA CYS A 423 10.64 7.68 6.88
C CYS A 423 11.98 8.24 7.39
N PRO A 424 12.62 7.56 8.35
CA PRO A 424 14.01 7.84 8.68
C PRO A 424 14.93 7.47 7.49
N PRO A 425 16.05 8.19 7.30
CA PRO A 425 16.99 7.90 6.23
C PRO A 425 17.55 6.48 6.37
N GLY A 426 17.53 5.71 5.28
CA GLY A 426 18.07 4.35 5.23
C GLY A 426 17.06 3.21 5.48
N CYS A 427 15.79 3.51 5.80
CA CYS A 427 14.74 2.49 5.97
C CYS A 427 13.54 2.67 5.02
N GLU A 428 13.66 3.50 3.99
CA GLU A 428 12.52 3.94 3.17
C GLU A 428 11.87 2.82 2.36
N GLY A 429 12.69 2.07 1.61
CA GLY A 429 12.22 0.93 0.82
C GLY A 429 11.60 -0.15 1.71
N SER A 430 12.27 -0.47 2.81
CA SER A 430 11.79 -1.45 3.80
C SER A 430 10.47 -1.01 4.50
N LEU A 431 10.32 0.26 4.88
CA LEU A 431 9.07 0.77 5.46
C LEU A 431 7.93 0.78 4.43
N PHE A 432 8.23 1.17 3.20
CA PHE A 432 7.25 1.17 2.12
C PHE A 432 6.82 -0.25 1.75
N ALA A 433 7.74 -1.21 1.74
CA ALA A 433 7.44 -2.63 1.56
C ALA A 433 6.56 -3.18 2.69
N PHE A 434 6.80 -2.76 3.95
CA PHE A 434 5.93 -3.08 5.09
C PHE A 434 4.52 -2.50 4.91
N PHE A 435 4.43 -1.25 4.48
CA PHE A 435 3.16 -0.60 4.19
C PHE A 435 2.38 -1.34 3.09
N THR A 436 3.00 -1.62 1.94
CA THR A 436 2.31 -2.27 0.81
C THR A 436 1.93 -3.71 1.11
N SER A 437 2.77 -4.50 1.80
CA SER A 437 2.36 -5.84 2.26
C SER A 437 1.28 -5.80 3.33
N GLY A 438 1.31 -4.79 4.21
CA GLY A 438 0.26 -4.56 5.19
C GLY A 438 -1.12 -4.39 4.55
N LEU A 439 -1.18 -3.62 3.46
CA LEU A 439 -2.41 -3.44 2.68
C LEU A 439 -2.86 -4.71 1.98
N VAL A 440 -1.93 -5.47 1.38
CA VAL A 440 -2.24 -6.77 0.77
C VAL A 440 -2.81 -7.74 1.81
N PHE A 441 -2.16 -7.85 2.96
CA PHE A 441 -2.64 -8.69 4.06
C PHE A 441 -4.03 -8.28 4.53
N SER A 442 -4.27 -6.97 4.64
CA SER A 442 -5.58 -6.41 4.99
C SER A 442 -6.64 -6.75 3.95
N ALA A 443 -6.31 -6.70 2.65
CA ALA A 443 -7.21 -7.09 1.58
C ALA A 443 -7.53 -8.60 1.59
N ILE A 444 -6.56 -9.45 1.92
CA ILE A 444 -6.78 -10.90 2.09
C ILE A 444 -7.73 -11.17 3.27
N LEU A 445 -7.49 -10.53 4.43
CA LEU A 445 -8.37 -10.62 5.61
C LEU A 445 -9.80 -10.18 5.28
N SER A 446 -9.93 -9.03 4.60
CA SER A 446 -11.19 -8.50 4.09
C SER A 446 -11.91 -9.50 3.19
N GLY A 447 -11.18 -10.14 2.27
CA GLY A 447 -11.73 -11.16 1.39
C GLY A 447 -12.16 -12.44 2.12
N VAL A 448 -11.41 -12.87 3.14
CA VAL A 448 -11.79 -14.01 4.00
C VAL A 448 -13.03 -13.69 4.84
N PHE A 449 -13.13 -12.48 5.38
CA PHE A 449 -14.35 -12.02 6.05
C PHE A 449 -15.53 -11.93 5.08
N GLY A 450 -15.31 -11.52 3.82
CA GLY A 450 -16.32 -11.57 2.77
C GLY A 450 -16.81 -13.00 2.48
N VAL A 451 -15.90 -13.97 2.41
CA VAL A 451 -16.24 -15.39 2.28
C VAL A 451 -17.05 -15.88 3.49
N GLY A 452 -16.62 -15.55 4.71
CA GLY A 452 -17.33 -15.90 5.94
C GLY A 452 -18.74 -15.31 5.96
N LEU A 453 -18.88 -14.03 5.61
CA LEU A 453 -20.17 -13.34 5.48
C LEU A 453 -21.07 -14.01 4.44
N SER A 454 -20.50 -14.36 3.28
CA SER A 454 -21.20 -15.06 2.21
C SER A 454 -21.72 -16.44 2.65
N ALA A 455 -20.93 -17.17 3.43
CA ALA A 455 -21.31 -18.47 3.98
C ALA A 455 -22.42 -18.34 5.05
N LEU A 456 -22.31 -17.36 5.96
CA LEU A 456 -23.32 -17.11 7.00
C LEU A 456 -24.69 -16.74 6.43
N ILE A 457 -24.71 -16.01 5.32
CA ILE A 457 -25.93 -15.56 4.64
C ILE A 457 -26.47 -16.64 3.66
N GLY A 458 -25.74 -17.74 3.47
CA GLY A 458 -26.16 -18.86 2.61
C GLY A 458 -26.11 -18.55 1.11
N LEU A 459 -25.18 -17.71 0.65
CA LEU A 459 -25.02 -17.39 -0.77
C LEU A 459 -24.44 -18.59 -1.53
N SER A 460 -25.18 -19.10 -2.51
CA SER A 460 -24.79 -20.22 -3.37
C SER A 460 -24.77 -19.83 -4.85
N SER A 461 -24.07 -20.60 -5.69
CA SER A 461 -24.07 -20.46 -7.15
C SER A 461 -25.47 -20.76 -7.71
N GLY A 462 -26.32 -19.74 -7.79
CA GLY A 462 -27.70 -19.83 -8.28
C GLY A 462 -28.74 -19.12 -7.42
N GLY A 463 -28.41 -18.76 -6.17
CA GLY A 463 -29.30 -18.06 -5.24
C GLY A 463 -28.69 -16.76 -4.73
N TYR A 464 -29.03 -15.63 -5.37
CA TYR A 464 -28.53 -14.29 -5.03
C TYR A 464 -29.54 -13.46 -4.21
N SER A 465 -30.61 -14.07 -3.69
CA SER A 465 -31.70 -13.38 -2.99
C SER A 465 -31.24 -12.61 -1.74
N SER A 466 -30.21 -13.11 -1.07
CA SER A 466 -29.64 -12.53 0.14
C SER A 466 -28.42 -11.63 -0.11
N LEU A 467 -28.02 -11.43 -1.37
CA LEU A 467 -26.91 -10.53 -1.76
C LEU A 467 -27.14 -9.07 -1.32
N PRO A 468 -28.37 -8.50 -1.39
CA PRO A 468 -28.63 -7.16 -0.86
C PRO A 468 -28.30 -7.02 0.63
N LEU A 469 -28.55 -8.05 1.44
CA LEU A 469 -28.20 -8.04 2.86
C LEU A 469 -26.68 -8.01 3.05
N GLY A 470 -25.94 -8.81 2.26
CA GLY A 470 -24.48 -8.82 2.28
C GLY A 470 -23.87 -7.45 1.94
N ILE A 471 -24.36 -6.79 0.88
CA ILE A 471 -23.89 -5.45 0.47
C ILE A 471 -24.24 -4.40 1.53
N LEU A 472 -25.43 -4.48 2.16
CA LEU A 472 -25.79 -3.57 3.25
C LEU A 472 -24.82 -3.71 4.42
N LEU A 473 -24.53 -4.93 4.86
CA LEU A 473 -23.55 -5.20 5.92
C LEU A 473 -22.14 -4.75 5.53
N GLN A 474 -21.72 -4.96 4.28
CA GLN A 474 -20.45 -4.46 3.75
C GLN A 474 -20.39 -2.93 3.79
N SER A 475 -21.47 -2.23 3.42
CA SER A 475 -21.53 -0.76 3.45
C SER A 475 -21.48 -0.19 4.87
N LEU A 476 -22.11 -0.86 5.85
CA LEU A 476 -22.03 -0.49 7.26
C LEU A 476 -20.60 -0.71 7.81
N ALA A 477 -19.98 -1.85 7.47
CA ALA A 477 -18.59 -2.11 7.81
C ALA A 477 -17.63 -1.10 7.16
N ALA A 478 -17.95 -0.59 5.96
CA ALA A 478 -17.19 0.46 5.30
C ALA A 478 -17.25 1.82 6.02
N LEU A 479 -18.25 2.08 6.88
CA LEU A 479 -18.30 3.28 7.71
C LEU A 479 -17.53 3.11 9.04
N LEU A 480 -17.30 1.88 9.49
CA LEU A 480 -16.65 1.59 10.77
C LEU A 480 -15.28 2.28 10.95
N PRO A 481 -14.41 2.40 9.93
CA PRO A 481 -13.12 3.09 10.04
C PRO A 481 -13.20 4.57 10.45
N LEU A 482 -14.37 5.20 10.33
CA LEU A 482 -14.60 6.56 10.79
C LEU A 482 -14.58 6.67 12.33
N ALA A 483 -14.90 5.59 13.06
CA ALA A 483 -14.96 5.59 14.51
C ALA A 483 -13.58 5.80 15.18
N TRP A 484 -12.50 5.35 14.54
CA TRP A 484 -11.12 5.53 15.02
C TRP A 484 -10.30 6.48 14.14
N LEU A 485 -10.96 7.44 13.48
CA LEU A 485 -10.30 8.48 12.67
C LEU A 485 -9.29 9.33 13.46
N SER A 486 -9.34 9.31 14.80
CA SER A 486 -8.38 9.93 15.70
C SER A 486 -6.93 9.46 15.47
N PHE A 487 -6.73 8.25 14.94
CA PHE A 487 -5.39 7.72 14.61
C PHE A 487 -4.74 8.42 13.40
N VAL A 488 -5.51 9.16 12.61
CA VAL A 488 -4.98 9.94 11.48
C VAL A 488 -4.55 11.33 11.97
N PRO A 489 -3.36 11.84 11.60
CA PRO A 489 -2.87 13.15 12.02
C PRO A 489 -3.81 14.29 11.62
N GLU A 490 -4.14 15.18 12.57
CA GLU A 490 -5.12 16.25 12.38
C GLU A 490 -4.64 17.36 11.43
N ASN A 491 -3.40 17.81 11.64
CA ASN A 491 -2.86 19.02 11.01
C ASN A 491 -1.81 18.70 9.93
N TRP A 492 -1.70 17.46 9.47
CA TRP A 492 -0.76 17.12 8.41
C TRP A 492 -1.34 17.46 7.04
N THR A 493 -0.60 18.27 6.27
CA THR A 493 -0.89 18.63 4.88
C THR A 493 0.32 18.27 4.02
N ALA A 494 0.08 17.78 2.80
CA ALA A 494 1.16 17.37 1.89
C ALA A 494 2.08 18.54 1.49
N ASP A 495 1.55 19.77 1.42
CA ASP A 495 2.33 20.97 1.04
C ASP A 495 3.17 21.55 2.20
N GLY A 496 2.76 21.33 3.46
CA GLY A 496 3.36 21.97 4.64
C GLY A 496 4.83 21.64 4.91
N LYS A 497 5.36 20.54 4.35
CA LYS A 497 6.81 20.21 4.43
C LYS A 497 7.65 20.78 3.28
N ILE A 498 7.04 21.21 2.17
CA ILE A 498 7.77 21.81 1.03
C ILE A 498 8.43 23.15 1.44
N VAL A 499 7.90 23.80 2.48
CA VAL A 499 8.41 25.09 2.97
C VAL A 499 9.50 24.96 4.04
N LYS A 500 9.59 23.82 4.76
CA LYS A 500 10.57 23.64 5.86
C LYS A 500 11.95 23.11 5.43
N GLN A 501 12.13 22.78 4.15
CA GLN A 501 13.40 22.30 3.58
C GLN A 501 14.07 23.32 2.64
N ARG A 502 13.67 24.60 2.67
CA ARG A 502 14.39 25.67 1.98
C ARG A 502 15.43 26.32 2.87
#